data_AF-D2PSY3-F1
#
_entry.id   AF-D2PSY3-F1
#
_cell.length_a   1.000
_cell.length_b   1.000
_cell.length_c   1.000
_cell.angle_alpha   90.00
_cell.angle_beta   90.00
_cell.angle_gamma   90.00
#
_symmetry.space_group_name_H-M   'P 1'
#
loop_
_entity.id
_entity.type
_entity.pdbx_description
1 polymer ?
#
loop_
_entity_poly.entity_id
_entity_poly.type
_entity_poly.pdbx_seq_one_letter_code
_entity_poly.pdbx_strand_id
1 'polypeptide(L)'
;MTPDSITALLAPPGADALAEACAAFTPGNELQLVEKLRRRYDAAVVTAAVTQASLRHRAVAKFGAADAARMYFTPDGLEQSTRSTVASHRAARIAAALPGASVVDLGCGIGGDLVSAARAGLRVTGVERDPATAAAARANLAALGLPGEVIMGDAEQQDVTQYEVVFADPARRADGRRVFDHNAYSPPWSFITELLAGTACVKVAPGIPHDAVPAGVEAEWVSDSGEVKEAALWSGKLYAGTARRATLLPGGAAVDSAPEAEVGPVGQYIYEPDGAIIRAGLVTAVAAEVDGWLLDPRIAYVTSPFLVQTPLASAYEVIETLPYREKALKSWVRTNDIGTLEIKKRGVDVDPAVLRKKLAPKGSAAATLIVTRVGRDAVAYSCRRITRS
;
A
#
# COMPACT_ATOMS: atom_id res chain seq x y z
N MET A 1 -11.72 16.55 -14.11
CA MET A 1 -12.00 17.67 -13.18
C MET A 1 -11.03 18.79 -13.54
N THR A 2 -11.49 20.02 -13.72
CA THR A 2 -10.63 21.21 -13.88
C THR A 2 -10.53 21.97 -12.55
N PRO A 3 -9.59 22.93 -12.40
CA PRO A 3 -9.54 23.79 -11.21
C PRO A 3 -10.89 24.51 -10.99
N ASP A 4 -11.45 25.09 -12.05
CA ASP A 4 -12.75 25.76 -12.02
C ASP A 4 -13.88 24.81 -11.62
N SER A 5 -13.81 23.54 -12.06
CA SER A 5 -14.80 22.54 -11.67
C SER A 5 -14.75 22.24 -10.17
N ILE A 6 -13.58 22.27 -9.53
CA ILE A 6 -13.48 22.09 -8.08
C ILE A 6 -14.02 23.33 -7.39
N THR A 7 -13.55 24.52 -7.77
CA THR A 7 -13.99 25.79 -7.19
C THR A 7 -15.51 25.98 -7.28
N ALA A 8 -16.11 25.63 -8.42
CA ALA A 8 -17.55 25.70 -8.62
C ALA A 8 -18.35 24.82 -7.63
N LEU A 9 -17.78 23.73 -7.12
CA LEU A 9 -18.43 22.83 -6.16
C LEU A 9 -18.21 23.22 -4.69
N LEU A 10 -17.45 24.29 -4.42
CA LEU A 10 -17.19 24.78 -3.06
C LEU A 10 -18.29 25.70 -2.53
N ALA A 11 -19.11 26.28 -3.41
CA ALA A 11 -20.15 27.25 -3.06
C ALA A 11 -21.46 26.96 -3.81
N PRO A 12 -22.62 27.45 -3.33
CA PRO A 12 -23.87 27.40 -4.07
C PRO A 12 -23.75 28.09 -5.45
N PRO A 13 -24.39 27.57 -6.51
CA PRO A 13 -25.29 26.41 -6.50
C PRO A 13 -24.56 25.05 -6.57
N GLY A 14 -23.24 25.02 -6.76
CA GLY A 14 -22.51 23.76 -6.97
C GLY A 14 -22.39 22.89 -5.73
N ALA A 15 -22.27 23.49 -4.55
CA ALA A 15 -22.30 22.76 -3.28
C ALA A 15 -23.63 22.00 -3.09
N ASP A 16 -24.76 22.63 -3.44
CA ASP A 16 -26.09 22.02 -3.36
C ASP A 16 -26.23 20.88 -4.38
N ALA A 17 -25.80 21.11 -5.62
CA ALA A 17 -25.79 20.08 -6.66
C ALA A 17 -24.93 18.87 -6.27
N LEU A 18 -23.77 19.09 -5.62
CA LEU A 18 -22.91 18.03 -5.10
C LEU A 18 -23.58 17.25 -3.98
N ALA A 19 -24.19 17.93 -3.01
CA ALA A 19 -24.90 17.27 -1.92
C ALA A 19 -26.02 16.36 -2.44
N GLU A 20 -26.81 16.85 -3.40
CA GLU A 20 -27.87 16.07 -4.01
C GLU A 20 -27.36 14.92 -4.89
N ALA A 21 -26.27 15.15 -5.62
CA ALA A 21 -25.60 14.09 -6.39
C ALA A 21 -25.12 12.98 -5.45
N CYS A 22 -24.45 13.32 -4.35
CA CYS A 22 -23.98 12.34 -3.36
C CYS A 22 -25.11 11.57 -2.70
N ALA A 23 -26.22 12.23 -2.36
CA ALA A 23 -27.37 11.57 -1.72
C ALA A 23 -28.08 10.57 -2.65
N ALA A 24 -28.08 10.81 -3.96
CA ALA A 24 -28.76 9.98 -4.95
C ALA A 24 -27.81 9.06 -5.75
N PHE A 25 -26.50 9.13 -5.52
CA PHE A 25 -25.53 8.38 -6.31
C PHE A 25 -25.67 6.88 -6.08
N THR A 26 -25.82 6.13 -7.18
CA THR A 26 -25.75 4.67 -7.21
C THR A 26 -24.86 4.29 -8.40
N PRO A 27 -23.82 3.46 -8.21
CA PRO A 27 -22.98 3.01 -9.33
C PRO A 27 -23.81 2.41 -10.46
N GLY A 28 -23.58 2.87 -11.70
CA GLY A 28 -24.30 2.41 -12.89
C GLY A 28 -25.54 3.23 -13.26
N ASN A 29 -25.99 4.17 -12.41
CA ASN A 29 -27.14 5.05 -12.67
C ASN A 29 -26.75 6.51 -12.95
N GLU A 30 -25.51 6.77 -13.36
CA GLU A 30 -24.95 8.12 -13.50
C GLU A 30 -25.71 8.97 -14.53
N LEU A 31 -26.11 8.39 -15.66
CA LEU A 31 -26.85 9.10 -16.71
C LEU A 31 -28.21 9.61 -16.22
N GLN A 32 -28.96 8.75 -15.52
CA GLN A 32 -30.27 9.10 -14.97
C GLN A 32 -30.14 10.22 -13.92
N LEU A 33 -29.08 10.17 -13.11
CA LEU A 33 -28.78 11.20 -12.12
C LEU A 33 -28.45 12.54 -12.80
N VAL A 34 -27.64 12.53 -13.88
CA VAL A 34 -27.35 13.73 -14.67
C VAL A 34 -28.62 14.34 -15.24
N GLU A 35 -29.47 13.54 -15.91
CA GLU A 35 -30.73 14.02 -16.49
C GLU A 35 -31.66 14.67 -15.45
N LYS A 36 -31.73 14.08 -14.25
CA LYS A 36 -32.52 14.62 -13.14
C LYS A 36 -31.98 15.97 -12.66
N LEU A 37 -30.67 16.08 -12.44
CA LEU A 37 -30.06 17.30 -11.88
C LEU A 37 -30.02 18.45 -12.90
N ARG A 38 -29.90 18.14 -14.20
CA ARG A 38 -29.92 19.14 -15.30
C ARG A 38 -31.19 19.97 -15.39
N ARG A 39 -32.28 19.56 -14.74
CA ARG A 39 -33.52 20.33 -14.67
C ARG A 39 -33.43 21.55 -13.74
N ARG A 40 -32.40 21.61 -12.89
CA ARG A 40 -32.27 22.64 -11.83
C ARG A 40 -30.91 23.32 -11.79
N TYR A 41 -29.88 22.66 -12.30
CA TYR A 41 -28.51 23.17 -12.28
C TYR A 41 -27.91 23.17 -13.68
N ASP A 42 -26.95 24.07 -13.89
CA ASP A 42 -26.19 24.11 -15.12
C ASP A 42 -25.50 22.78 -15.41
N ALA A 43 -25.52 22.39 -16.69
CA ALA A 43 -24.22 22.39 -17.33
C ALA A 43 -23.08 21.55 -16.73
N ALA A 44 -21.97 22.26 -16.69
CA ALA A 44 -20.73 21.87 -16.07
C ALA A 44 -20.88 21.53 -14.58
N VAL A 45 -21.78 22.21 -13.84
CA VAL A 45 -21.99 21.97 -12.39
C VAL A 45 -22.50 20.56 -12.15
N VAL A 46 -23.53 20.12 -12.89
CA VAL A 46 -24.06 18.75 -12.78
C VAL A 46 -22.99 17.71 -13.12
N THR A 47 -22.25 17.92 -14.21
CA THR A 47 -21.19 16.99 -14.62
C THR A 47 -20.11 16.88 -13.54
N ALA A 48 -19.68 18.00 -12.96
CA ALA A 48 -18.69 18.03 -11.89
C ALA A 48 -19.22 17.35 -10.61
N ALA A 49 -20.46 17.64 -10.21
CA ALA A 49 -21.11 17.07 -9.04
C ALA A 49 -21.25 15.54 -9.11
N VAL A 50 -21.76 15.01 -10.23
CA VAL A 50 -21.91 13.56 -10.44
C VAL A 50 -20.54 12.88 -10.51
N THR A 51 -19.56 13.51 -11.14
CA THR A 51 -18.17 13.02 -11.15
C THR A 51 -17.61 12.93 -9.73
N GLN A 52 -17.77 13.97 -8.91
CA GLN A 52 -17.35 13.93 -7.52
C GLN A 52 -18.08 12.87 -6.71
N ALA A 53 -19.40 12.71 -6.88
CA ALA A 53 -20.15 11.68 -6.16
C ALA A 53 -19.60 10.27 -6.44
N SER A 54 -19.27 9.99 -7.71
CA SER A 54 -18.61 8.74 -8.10
C SER A 54 -17.22 8.58 -7.48
N LEU A 55 -16.41 9.64 -7.48
CA LEU A 55 -15.07 9.61 -6.87
C LEU A 55 -15.13 9.43 -5.35
N ARG A 56 -16.04 10.12 -4.66
CA ARG A 56 -16.26 9.97 -3.21
C ARG A 56 -16.68 8.55 -2.86
N HIS A 57 -17.56 7.94 -3.64
CA HIS A 57 -17.95 6.53 -3.47
C HIS A 57 -16.74 5.60 -3.55
N ARG A 58 -15.89 5.75 -4.58
CA ARG A 58 -14.66 4.97 -4.74
C ARG A 58 -13.61 5.26 -3.65
N ALA A 59 -13.57 6.50 -3.15
CA ALA A 59 -12.60 6.95 -2.17
C ALA A 59 -12.79 6.34 -0.78
N VAL A 60 -13.99 5.83 -0.45
CA VAL A 60 -14.27 5.16 0.83
C VAL A 60 -13.24 4.09 1.16
N ALA A 61 -12.79 3.32 0.17
CA ALA A 61 -11.81 2.25 0.37
C ALA A 61 -10.40 2.74 0.81
N LYS A 62 -10.04 4.00 0.52
CA LYS A 62 -8.73 4.58 0.88
C LYS A 62 -8.81 5.54 2.07
N PHE A 63 -9.90 6.28 2.20
CA PHE A 63 -10.04 7.39 3.16
C PHE A 63 -11.10 7.15 4.23
N GLY A 64 -11.88 6.05 4.13
CA GLY A 64 -13.04 5.84 4.99
C GLY A 64 -14.22 6.74 4.62
N ALA A 65 -15.42 6.36 5.05
CA ALA A 65 -16.66 7.01 4.63
C ALA A 65 -16.74 8.49 5.04
N ALA A 66 -16.28 8.83 6.24
CA ALA A 66 -16.40 10.18 6.79
C ALA A 66 -15.55 11.21 6.02
N ASP A 67 -14.31 10.87 5.67
CA ASP A 67 -13.44 11.78 4.92
C ASP A 67 -13.77 11.76 3.44
N ALA A 68 -14.01 10.58 2.86
CA ALA A 68 -14.41 10.47 1.46
C ALA A 68 -15.68 11.28 1.15
N ALA A 69 -16.63 11.36 2.10
CA ALA A 69 -17.85 12.16 1.94
C ALA A 69 -17.60 13.69 1.90
N ARG A 70 -16.46 14.17 2.40
CA ARG A 70 -16.14 15.61 2.52
C ARG A 70 -15.05 16.06 1.55
N MET A 71 -14.12 15.17 1.24
CA MET A 71 -13.00 15.45 0.36
C MET A 71 -13.43 15.61 -1.11
N TYR A 72 -12.59 16.29 -1.87
CA TYR A 72 -12.64 16.55 -3.29
C TYR A 72 -11.50 15.80 -3.97
N PHE A 73 -11.80 15.21 -5.12
CA PHE A 73 -10.91 14.28 -5.79
C PHE A 73 -10.72 14.66 -7.26
N THR A 74 -9.53 14.42 -7.81
CA THR A 74 -9.37 14.22 -9.25
C THR A 74 -9.32 12.72 -9.53
N PRO A 75 -9.67 12.23 -10.73
CA PRO A 75 -9.57 10.81 -11.06
C PRO A 75 -8.17 10.25 -10.79
N ASP A 76 -7.13 10.94 -11.31
CA ASP A 76 -5.74 10.53 -11.16
C ASP A 76 -5.26 10.66 -9.72
N GLY A 77 -5.61 11.76 -9.04
CA GLY A 77 -5.27 11.96 -7.63
C GLY A 77 -5.88 10.91 -6.71
N LEU A 78 -7.12 10.47 -6.98
CA LEU A 78 -7.71 9.35 -6.24
C LEU A 78 -7.00 8.02 -6.54
N GLU A 79 -6.67 7.74 -7.80
CA GLU A 79 -5.95 6.51 -8.16
C GLU A 79 -4.58 6.44 -7.47
N GLN A 80 -3.85 7.55 -7.46
CA GLN A 80 -2.46 7.64 -6.99
C GLN A 80 -2.33 7.86 -5.47
N SER A 81 -3.37 8.38 -4.82
CA SER A 81 -3.33 8.67 -3.38
C SER A 81 -2.91 7.51 -2.49
N THR A 82 -2.10 7.84 -1.47
CA THR A 82 -1.76 6.95 -0.35
C THR A 82 -3.03 6.61 0.44
N ARG A 83 -3.14 5.38 0.95
CA ARG A 83 -4.21 5.01 1.89
C ARG A 83 -4.03 5.77 3.19
N SER A 84 -5.14 6.18 3.81
CA SER A 84 -5.14 6.91 5.08
C SER A 84 -4.38 6.19 6.20
N THR A 85 -4.46 4.86 6.28
CA THR A 85 -3.73 4.05 7.26
C THR A 85 -2.21 4.20 7.13
N VAL A 86 -1.70 4.13 5.91
CA VAL A 86 -0.26 4.25 5.60
C VAL A 86 0.23 5.69 5.79
N ALA A 87 -0.53 6.67 5.31
CA ALA A 87 -0.22 8.08 5.49
C ALA A 87 -0.23 8.48 6.98
N SER A 88 -1.18 7.96 7.77
CA SER A 88 -1.27 8.20 9.21
C SER A 88 -0.10 7.57 9.97
N HIS A 89 0.33 6.37 9.59
CA HIS A 89 1.55 5.75 10.14
C HIS A 89 2.76 6.66 9.94
N ARG A 90 2.96 7.15 8.70
CA ARG A 90 4.08 8.03 8.39
C ARG A 90 4.03 9.32 9.20
N ALA A 91 2.87 9.98 9.21
CA ALA A 91 2.63 11.19 9.97
C ALA A 91 2.91 11.01 11.47
N ALA A 92 2.45 9.89 12.06
CA ALA A 92 2.69 9.57 13.45
C ALA A 92 4.18 9.36 13.75
N ARG A 93 4.93 8.69 12.87
CA ARG A 93 6.40 8.55 13.02
C ARG A 93 7.10 9.91 12.98
N ILE A 94 6.74 10.79 12.04
CA ILE A 94 7.31 12.15 11.95
C ILE A 94 7.00 12.92 13.23
N ALA A 95 5.75 12.95 13.67
CA ALA A 95 5.33 13.67 14.87
C ALA A 95 5.94 13.11 16.15
N ALA A 96 6.20 11.80 16.23
CA ALA A 96 6.88 11.20 17.38
C ALA A 96 8.36 11.61 17.45
N ALA A 97 9.05 11.69 16.31
CA ALA A 97 10.44 12.11 16.25
C ALA A 97 10.61 13.64 16.42
N LEU A 98 9.69 14.41 15.83
CA LEU A 98 9.73 15.87 15.80
C LEU A 98 8.31 16.46 16.01
N PRO A 99 7.85 16.53 17.28
CA PRO A 99 6.53 17.03 17.59
C PRO A 99 6.30 18.46 17.08
N GLY A 100 5.22 18.65 16.31
CA GLY A 100 4.84 19.95 15.79
C GLY A 100 5.75 20.50 14.68
N ALA A 101 6.63 19.69 14.09
CA ALA A 101 7.56 20.15 13.05
C ALA A 101 6.86 20.79 11.84
N SER A 102 7.56 21.70 11.15
CA SER A 102 7.17 22.12 9.80
C SER A 102 7.55 21.04 8.78
N VAL A 103 6.57 20.63 7.98
CA VAL A 103 6.72 19.58 6.97
C VAL A 103 6.31 20.14 5.62
N VAL A 104 7.19 20.00 4.63
CA VAL A 104 6.83 20.22 3.22
C VAL A 104 6.58 18.89 2.53
N ASP A 105 5.46 18.77 1.82
CA ASP A 105 5.10 17.63 0.97
C ASP A 105 5.30 18.02 -0.50
N LEU A 106 6.38 17.52 -1.09
CA LEU A 106 6.74 17.74 -2.49
C LEU A 106 5.99 16.76 -3.40
N GLY A 107 5.05 17.28 -4.17
CA GLY A 107 4.11 16.47 -4.96
C GLY A 107 2.93 16.00 -4.13
N CYS A 108 2.30 16.90 -3.37
CA CYS A 108 1.31 16.54 -2.35
C CYS A 108 0.01 15.94 -2.92
N GLY A 109 -0.18 15.96 -4.24
CA GLY A 109 -1.36 15.44 -4.90
C GLY A 109 -2.62 16.09 -4.33
N ILE A 110 -3.67 15.29 -4.12
CA ILE A 110 -4.93 15.76 -3.50
C ILE A 110 -4.82 16.02 -1.98
N GLY A 111 -3.62 15.95 -1.40
CA GLY A 111 -3.38 16.28 0.01
C GLY A 111 -3.73 15.18 1.02
N GLY A 112 -3.78 13.91 0.62
CA GLY A 112 -4.06 12.81 1.54
C GLY A 112 -3.01 12.67 2.65
N ASP A 113 -1.74 12.81 2.29
CA ASP A 113 -0.61 12.80 3.23
C ASP A 113 -0.58 14.10 4.07
N LEU A 114 -0.87 15.27 3.49
CA LEU A 114 -1.07 16.54 4.22
C LEU A 114 -2.15 16.44 5.30
N VAL A 115 -3.31 15.87 4.97
CA VAL A 115 -4.42 15.66 5.92
C VAL A 115 -3.98 14.80 7.10
N SER A 116 -3.23 13.74 6.83
CA SER A 116 -2.72 12.83 7.86
C SER A 116 -1.67 13.51 8.74
N ALA A 117 -0.76 14.28 8.14
CA ALA A 117 0.27 15.04 8.83
C ALA A 117 -0.32 16.18 9.70
N ALA A 118 -1.27 16.95 9.18
CA ALA A 118 -1.96 18.00 9.94
C ALA A 118 -2.72 17.43 11.14
N ARG A 119 -3.37 16.26 11.00
CA ARG A 119 -4.02 15.55 12.11
C ARG A 119 -3.03 15.05 13.17
N ALA A 120 -1.81 14.72 12.78
CA ALA A 120 -0.73 14.39 13.70
C ALA A 120 -0.11 15.62 14.40
N GLY A 121 -0.65 16.83 14.15
CA GLY A 121 -0.20 18.08 14.77
C GLY A 121 0.98 18.74 14.08
N LEU A 122 1.33 18.32 12.86
CA LEU A 122 2.42 18.90 12.08
C LEU A 122 1.97 20.17 11.34
N ARG A 123 2.89 21.12 11.13
CA ARG A 123 2.61 22.33 10.31
C ARG A 123 2.93 22.01 8.85
N VAL A 124 1.90 21.87 8.03
CA VAL A 124 2.05 21.30 6.68
C VAL A 124 2.00 22.34 5.56
N THR A 125 2.91 22.21 4.62
CA THR A 125 2.89 22.91 3.33
C THR A 125 2.97 21.89 2.20
N GLY A 126 1.97 21.86 1.33
CA GLY A 126 1.97 21.04 0.11
C GLY A 126 2.49 21.80 -1.09
N VAL A 127 3.19 21.13 -1.98
CA VAL A 127 3.61 21.67 -3.28
C VAL A 127 3.07 20.77 -4.37
N GLU A 128 2.25 21.32 -5.27
CA GLU A 128 1.65 20.56 -6.37
C GLU A 128 1.71 21.37 -7.67
N ARG A 129 2.13 20.72 -8.76
CA ARG A 129 2.31 21.36 -10.06
C ARG A 129 0.99 21.47 -10.81
N ASP A 130 0.13 20.45 -10.71
CA ASP A 130 -1.17 20.43 -11.38
C ASP A 130 -2.18 21.36 -10.69
N PRO A 131 -2.70 22.40 -11.37
CA PRO A 131 -3.59 23.37 -10.74
C PRO A 131 -4.88 22.77 -10.19
N ALA A 132 -5.43 21.72 -10.83
CA ALA A 132 -6.69 21.12 -10.41
C ALA A 132 -6.50 20.28 -9.14
N THR A 133 -5.39 19.56 -9.07
CA THR A 133 -4.99 18.73 -7.95
C THR A 133 -4.59 19.59 -6.75
N ALA A 134 -3.87 20.70 -6.97
CA ALA A 134 -3.59 21.70 -5.94
C ALA A 134 -4.89 22.33 -5.38
N ALA A 135 -5.87 22.64 -6.24
CA ALA A 135 -7.18 23.13 -5.81
C ALA A 135 -7.92 22.08 -4.96
N ALA A 136 -7.85 20.79 -5.34
CA ALA A 136 -8.42 19.70 -4.55
C ALA A 136 -7.76 19.60 -3.16
N ALA A 137 -6.43 19.69 -3.08
CA ALA A 137 -5.72 19.63 -1.81
C ALA A 137 -6.11 20.78 -0.87
N ARG A 138 -6.21 22.02 -1.38
CA ARG A 138 -6.70 23.16 -0.59
C ARG A 138 -8.14 22.94 -0.10
N ALA A 139 -9.01 22.49 -1.00
CA ALA A 139 -10.39 22.17 -0.66
C ALA A 139 -10.49 21.06 0.41
N ASN A 140 -9.58 20.08 0.37
CA ASN A 140 -9.54 18.97 1.33
C ASN A 140 -9.13 19.42 2.73
N LEU A 141 -8.08 20.23 2.85
CA LEU A 141 -7.69 20.80 4.14
C LEU A 141 -8.83 21.64 4.73
N ALA A 142 -9.44 22.51 3.90
CA ALA A 142 -10.55 23.35 4.33
C ALA A 142 -11.80 22.54 4.73
N ALA A 143 -12.22 21.57 3.92
CA ALA A 143 -13.41 20.75 4.16
C ALA A 143 -13.28 19.86 5.40
N LEU A 144 -12.05 19.55 5.81
CA LEU A 144 -11.75 18.77 7.02
C LEU A 144 -11.40 19.65 8.23
N GLY A 145 -11.38 20.98 8.07
CA GLY A 145 -11.06 21.93 9.13
C GLY A 145 -9.61 21.84 9.61
N LEU A 146 -8.69 21.46 8.73
CA LEU A 146 -7.28 21.24 9.06
C LEU A 146 -6.44 22.44 8.61
N PRO A 147 -5.47 22.90 9.44
CA PRO A 147 -4.54 23.94 9.04
C PRO A 147 -3.54 23.38 8.01
N GLY A 148 -3.07 24.26 7.13
CA GLY A 148 -2.03 23.95 6.16
C GLY A 148 -2.10 24.87 4.96
N GLU A 149 -1.01 24.90 4.20
CA GLU A 149 -0.90 25.64 2.95
C GLU A 149 -0.69 24.68 1.79
N VAL A 150 -1.14 25.08 0.60
CA VAL A 150 -0.77 24.41 -0.65
C VAL A 150 -0.29 25.47 -1.63
N ILE A 151 0.94 25.32 -2.10
CA ILE A 151 1.59 26.17 -3.08
C ILE A 151 1.50 25.46 -4.43
N MET A 152 1.12 26.21 -5.46
CA MET A 152 1.21 25.68 -6.82
C MET A 152 2.64 25.91 -7.32
N GLY A 153 3.36 24.84 -7.62
CA GLY A 153 4.77 24.96 -7.95
C GLY A 153 5.43 23.64 -8.31
N ASP A 154 6.64 23.75 -8.83
CA ASP A 154 7.49 22.60 -9.10
C ASP A 154 8.25 22.20 -7.82
N ALA A 155 8.20 20.91 -7.47
CA ALA A 155 8.92 20.34 -6.33
C ALA A 155 10.42 20.63 -6.38
N GLU A 156 11.03 20.54 -7.56
CA GLU A 156 12.48 20.72 -7.75
C GLU A 156 12.94 22.18 -7.59
N GLN A 157 12.00 23.13 -7.61
CA GLN A 157 12.29 24.57 -7.50
C GLN A 157 12.04 25.13 -6.11
N GLN A 158 11.64 24.30 -5.15
CA GLN A 158 11.32 24.77 -3.79
C GLN A 158 12.57 24.88 -2.93
N ASP A 159 12.69 26.00 -2.21
CA ASP A 159 13.64 26.09 -1.10
C ASP A 159 13.10 25.29 0.09
N VAL A 160 13.62 24.07 0.22
CA VAL A 160 13.24 23.14 1.29
C VAL A 160 13.93 23.44 2.63
N THR A 161 14.93 24.33 2.65
CA THR A 161 15.76 24.57 3.85
C THR A 161 15.01 25.29 4.98
N GLN A 162 13.89 25.92 4.66
CA GLN A 162 12.99 26.55 5.63
C GLN A 162 12.11 25.55 6.43
N TYR A 163 12.09 24.27 6.04
CA TYR A 163 11.28 23.23 6.67
C TYR A 163 12.13 22.30 7.53
N GLU A 164 11.55 21.80 8.62
CA GLU A 164 12.23 20.85 9.51
C GLU A 164 12.22 19.43 8.94
N VAL A 165 11.22 19.09 8.12
CA VAL A 165 11.08 17.78 7.47
C VAL A 165 10.63 17.96 6.02
N VAL A 166 11.27 17.22 5.12
CA VAL A 166 10.83 17.10 3.72
C VAL A 166 10.17 15.75 3.52
N PHE A 167 8.95 15.73 3.00
CA PHE A 167 8.31 14.55 2.46
C PHE A 167 8.25 14.64 0.93
N ALA A 168 8.49 13.52 0.25
CA ALA A 168 8.34 13.43 -1.20
C ALA A 168 7.78 12.07 -1.64
N ASP A 169 6.88 12.10 -2.62
CA ASP A 169 6.40 10.93 -3.35
C ASP A 169 6.66 11.09 -4.85
N PRO A 170 7.87 10.79 -5.33
CA PRO A 170 8.20 10.93 -6.74
C PRO A 170 7.26 10.09 -7.62
N ALA A 171 6.71 10.75 -8.65
CA ALA A 171 5.86 10.12 -9.64
C ALA A 171 6.66 9.05 -10.41
N ARG A 172 6.05 7.86 -10.53
CA ARG A 172 6.66 6.67 -11.16
C ARG A 172 6.08 6.37 -12.54
N ARG A 173 5.32 7.32 -13.09
CA ARG A 173 4.65 7.22 -14.40
C ARG A 173 5.05 8.42 -15.24
N ALA A 174 5.75 8.17 -16.35
CA ALA A 174 5.74 9.05 -17.51
C ALA A 174 4.72 8.48 -18.50
N ASP A 175 3.78 9.30 -18.99
CA ASP A 175 2.79 8.93 -20.01
C ASP A 175 1.99 7.65 -19.71
N GLY A 176 1.65 7.42 -18.43
CA GLY A 176 0.85 6.27 -17.99
C GLY A 176 1.58 4.92 -17.98
N ARG A 177 2.88 4.87 -18.30
CA ARG A 177 3.68 3.64 -18.27
C ARG A 177 4.45 3.50 -16.95
N ARG A 178 4.56 2.27 -16.45
CA ARG A 178 5.29 1.96 -15.22
C ARG A 178 6.79 2.07 -15.46
N VAL A 179 7.45 2.98 -14.76
CA VAL A 179 8.91 3.14 -14.82
C VAL A 179 9.55 2.20 -13.80
N PHE A 180 10.42 1.30 -14.27
CA PHE A 180 11.16 0.36 -13.42
C PHE A 180 12.55 0.90 -13.02
N ASP A 181 13.11 1.82 -13.81
CA ASP A 181 14.37 2.50 -13.51
C ASP A 181 14.12 3.69 -12.56
N HIS A 182 14.74 3.69 -11.39
CA HIS A 182 14.60 4.78 -10.41
C HIS A 182 15.13 6.12 -10.95
N ASN A 183 16.00 6.11 -11.97
CA ASN A 183 16.50 7.34 -12.59
C ASN A 183 15.48 8.04 -13.48
N ALA A 184 14.40 7.35 -13.88
CA ALA A 184 13.32 7.94 -14.67
C ALA A 184 12.12 8.38 -13.79
N TYR A 185 12.36 8.55 -12.48
CA TYR A 185 11.39 9.18 -11.57
C TYR A 185 11.33 10.69 -11.78
N SER A 186 10.20 11.29 -11.40
CA SER A 186 10.07 12.75 -11.32
C SER A 186 9.55 13.11 -9.92
N PRO A 187 10.35 13.76 -9.06
CA PRO A 187 11.75 14.18 -9.27
C PRO A 187 12.75 13.01 -9.47
N PRO A 188 13.91 13.26 -10.10
CA PRO A 188 14.91 12.22 -10.38
C PRO A 188 15.60 11.72 -9.10
N TRP A 189 16.23 10.54 -9.16
CA TRP A 189 16.90 9.94 -8.02
C TRP A 189 18.00 10.81 -7.39
N SER A 190 18.72 11.60 -8.19
CA SER A 190 19.73 12.54 -7.69
C SER A 190 19.12 13.57 -6.73
N PHE A 191 17.97 14.14 -7.09
CA PHE A 191 17.22 15.05 -6.24
C PHE A 191 16.76 14.34 -4.95
N ILE A 192 16.27 13.11 -5.06
CA ILE A 192 15.90 12.30 -3.89
C ILE A 192 17.08 12.09 -2.95
N THR A 193 18.27 11.77 -3.46
CA THR A 193 19.46 11.59 -2.62
C THR A 193 19.93 12.88 -1.95
N GLU A 194 19.74 14.04 -2.59
CA GLU A 194 20.00 15.34 -1.98
C GLU A 194 19.03 15.61 -0.81
N LEU A 195 17.74 15.30 -0.97
CA LEU A 195 16.77 15.40 0.13
C LEU A 195 17.14 14.49 1.31
N LEU A 196 17.58 13.26 1.02
CA LEU A 196 17.98 12.27 2.02
C LEU A 196 19.28 12.62 2.76
N ALA A 197 20.04 13.62 2.31
CA ALA A 197 21.14 14.19 3.09
C ALA A 197 20.64 15.02 4.29
N GLY A 198 19.38 15.49 4.25
CA GLY A 198 18.70 16.21 5.32
C GLY A 198 17.79 15.31 6.17
N THR A 199 16.82 15.94 6.86
CA THR A 199 15.75 15.22 7.57
C THR A 199 14.57 15.04 6.62
N ALA A 200 14.43 13.84 6.06
CA ALA A 200 13.43 13.57 5.03
C ALA A 200 12.76 12.20 5.20
N CYS A 201 11.54 12.11 4.67
CA CYS A 201 10.84 10.88 4.41
C CYS A 201 10.52 10.80 2.91
N VAL A 202 11.02 9.80 2.19
CA VAL A 202 10.74 9.66 0.75
C VAL A 202 10.06 8.34 0.45
N LYS A 203 8.91 8.38 -0.22
CA LYS A 203 8.19 7.17 -0.64
C LYS A 203 8.78 6.60 -1.93
N VAL A 204 9.24 5.35 -1.88
CA VAL A 204 9.80 4.63 -3.03
C VAL A 204 9.04 3.33 -3.30
N ALA A 205 9.32 2.71 -4.45
CA ALA A 205 8.67 1.46 -4.82
C ALA A 205 9.06 0.35 -3.83
N PRO A 206 8.13 -0.55 -3.45
CA PRO A 206 8.48 -1.71 -2.60
C PRO A 206 9.61 -2.58 -3.15
N GLY A 207 9.92 -2.48 -4.44
CA GLY A 207 11.02 -3.18 -5.11
C GLY A 207 12.35 -2.43 -5.15
N ILE A 208 12.53 -1.35 -4.37
CA ILE A 208 13.82 -0.65 -4.27
C ILE A 208 14.95 -1.64 -3.94
N PRO A 209 16.05 -1.66 -4.71
CA PRO A 209 17.21 -2.47 -4.37
C PRO A 209 17.80 -2.04 -3.02
N HIS A 210 18.19 -3.00 -2.17
CA HIS A 210 18.72 -2.68 -0.83
C HIS A 210 20.02 -1.88 -0.89
N ASP A 211 20.84 -2.10 -1.92
CA ASP A 211 22.11 -1.41 -2.18
C ASP A 211 21.92 0.00 -2.77
N ALA A 212 20.72 0.35 -3.23
CA ALA A 212 20.40 1.71 -3.65
C ALA A 212 20.12 2.65 -2.48
N VAL A 213 19.82 2.13 -1.28
CA VAL A 213 19.51 2.93 -0.09
C VAL A 213 20.79 3.54 0.47
N PRO A 214 20.90 4.87 0.62
CA PRO A 214 22.12 5.51 1.15
C PRO A 214 22.44 5.07 2.59
N ALA A 215 23.72 5.14 2.96
CA ALA A 215 24.14 4.92 4.33
C ALA A 215 23.51 5.96 5.28
N GLY A 216 23.10 5.54 6.47
CA GLY A 216 22.40 6.41 7.44
C GLY A 216 20.93 6.69 7.11
N VAL A 217 20.35 5.96 6.15
CA VAL A 217 18.93 6.00 5.80
C VAL A 217 18.28 4.65 6.15
N GLU A 218 17.13 4.70 6.83
CA GLU A 218 16.31 3.53 7.10
C GLU A 218 15.34 3.31 5.93
N ALA A 219 15.25 2.09 5.42
CA ALA A 219 14.17 1.69 4.51
C ALA A 219 13.09 0.89 5.27
N GLU A 220 11.88 1.44 5.34
CA GLU A 220 10.72 0.78 5.93
C GLU A 220 9.77 0.28 4.85
N TRP A 221 9.50 -1.02 4.80
CA TRP A 221 8.44 -1.59 3.97
C TRP A 221 7.13 -1.65 4.77
N VAL A 222 6.07 -1.05 4.22
CA VAL A 222 4.76 -1.00 4.89
C VAL A 222 3.76 -1.87 4.15
N SER A 223 3.19 -2.85 4.85
CA SER A 223 2.05 -3.64 4.42
C SER A 223 0.78 -3.06 5.03
N ASP A 224 -0.31 -3.07 4.27
CA ASP A 224 -1.66 -2.79 4.77
C ASP A 224 -2.56 -3.94 4.37
N SER A 225 -3.12 -4.63 5.37
CA SER A 225 -4.05 -5.73 5.20
C SER A 225 -3.47 -6.88 4.34
N GLY A 226 -2.18 -7.18 4.53
CA GLY A 226 -1.47 -8.27 3.85
C GLY A 226 -0.90 -7.90 2.47
N GLU A 227 -1.01 -6.64 2.06
CA GLU A 227 -0.47 -6.14 0.79
C GLU A 227 0.57 -5.04 1.03
N VAL A 228 1.79 -5.24 0.51
CA VAL A 228 2.85 -4.23 0.55
C VAL A 228 2.44 -3.01 -0.27
N LYS A 229 2.27 -1.87 0.38
CA LYS A 229 1.83 -0.62 -0.26
C LYS A 229 3.00 0.25 -0.68
N GLU A 230 4.04 0.31 0.15
CA GLU A 230 5.19 1.18 -0.11
C GLU A 230 6.47 0.68 0.55
N ALA A 231 7.58 1.29 0.12
CA ALA A 231 8.75 1.45 0.97
C ALA A 231 8.93 2.95 1.24
N ALA A 232 9.27 3.33 2.46
CA ALA A 232 9.56 4.70 2.88
C ALA A 232 11.02 4.77 3.35
N LEU A 233 11.75 5.76 2.84
CA LEU A 233 13.14 6.04 3.22
C LEU A 233 13.15 7.15 4.25
N TRP A 234 13.83 6.94 5.37
CA TRP A 234 13.86 7.84 6.51
C TRP A 234 15.29 8.27 6.82
N SER A 235 15.56 9.58 6.81
CA SER A 235 16.89 10.14 6.99
C SER A 235 16.96 11.22 8.08
N GLY A 236 18.19 11.61 8.43
CA GLY A 236 18.44 12.69 9.40
C GLY A 236 17.81 12.38 10.75
N LYS A 237 17.04 13.33 11.30
CA LYS A 237 16.37 13.16 12.60
C LYS A 237 15.25 12.10 12.62
N LEU A 238 14.84 11.59 11.46
CA LEU A 238 13.84 10.51 11.36
C LEU A 238 14.48 9.11 11.33
N TYR A 239 15.80 9.02 11.20
CA TYR A 239 16.53 7.74 11.20
C TYR A 239 16.48 7.10 12.60
N ALA A 240 15.92 5.90 12.71
CA ALA A 240 15.75 5.22 14.00
C ALA A 240 16.89 4.24 14.36
N GLY A 241 18.04 4.34 13.68
CA GLY A 241 19.22 3.50 13.99
C GLY A 241 19.22 2.11 13.36
N THR A 242 18.24 1.78 12.50
CA THR A 242 18.20 0.52 11.75
C THR A 242 18.23 0.79 10.25
N ALA A 243 18.88 -0.09 9.49
CA ALA A 243 18.89 0.01 8.03
C ALA A 243 17.53 -0.37 7.42
N ARG A 244 16.80 -1.31 8.03
CA ARG A 244 15.60 -1.92 7.42
C ARG A 244 14.53 -2.17 8.45
N ARG A 245 13.29 -1.90 8.08
CA ARG A 245 12.09 -2.15 8.89
C ARG A 245 10.99 -2.74 8.02
N ALA A 246 10.16 -3.61 8.59
CA ALA A 246 8.88 -4.01 8.03
C ALA A 246 7.78 -3.65 9.03
N THR A 247 6.71 -3.01 8.57
CA THR A 247 5.56 -2.61 9.39
C THR A 247 4.26 -3.10 8.76
N LEU A 248 3.40 -3.73 9.57
CA LEU A 248 2.16 -4.38 9.15
C LEU A 248 0.95 -3.65 9.73
N LEU A 249 0.22 -2.94 8.87
CA LEU A 249 -0.99 -2.21 9.18
C LEU A 249 -2.25 -3.05 8.90
N PRO A 250 -3.38 -2.77 9.59
CA PRO A 250 -3.55 -1.75 10.63
C PRO A 250 -3.07 -2.19 12.03
N GLY A 251 -2.56 -3.42 12.19
CA GLY A 251 -2.20 -3.99 13.50
C GLY A 251 -0.98 -3.34 14.18
N GLY A 252 -0.12 -2.66 13.42
CA GLY A 252 1.05 -1.94 13.94
C GLY A 252 2.24 -2.82 14.31
N ALA A 253 2.22 -4.12 13.99
CA ALA A 253 3.36 -4.99 14.21
C ALA A 253 4.55 -4.54 13.34
N ALA A 254 5.73 -4.42 13.94
CA ALA A 254 6.92 -3.97 13.26
C ALA A 254 8.14 -4.81 13.61
N VAL A 255 9.04 -4.99 12.64
CA VAL A 255 10.29 -5.75 12.77
C VAL A 255 11.41 -4.93 12.13
N ASP A 256 12.53 -4.79 12.82
CA ASP A 256 13.72 -4.08 12.33
C ASP A 256 15.02 -4.86 12.52
N SER A 257 14.93 -6.06 13.09
CA SER A 257 16.04 -6.98 13.29
C SER A 257 15.57 -8.39 13.01
N ALA A 258 16.49 -9.23 12.54
CA ALA A 258 16.22 -10.61 12.20
C ALA A 258 17.48 -11.42 12.52
N PRO A 259 17.46 -12.32 13.52
CA PRO A 259 18.61 -13.14 13.85
C PRO A 259 18.87 -14.16 12.74
N GLU A 260 20.01 -14.86 12.79
CA GLU A 260 20.19 -16.03 11.93
C GLU A 260 19.17 -17.10 12.28
N ALA A 261 18.72 -17.85 11.27
CA ALA A 261 17.80 -18.97 11.45
C ALA A 261 18.40 -20.23 10.82
N GLU A 262 18.14 -21.37 11.47
CA GLU A 262 18.51 -22.66 10.92
C GLU A 262 17.72 -22.97 9.64
N VAL A 263 18.17 -24.01 8.93
CA VAL A 263 17.47 -24.58 7.78
C VAL A 263 17.21 -26.05 8.08
N GLY A 264 15.98 -26.50 7.84
CA GLY A 264 15.57 -27.85 8.23
C GLY A 264 14.41 -28.39 7.40
N PRO A 265 13.99 -29.64 7.69
CA PRO A 265 12.85 -30.26 7.02
C PRO A 265 11.54 -29.54 7.36
N VAL A 266 10.48 -29.80 6.60
CA VAL A 266 9.15 -29.26 6.93
C VAL A 266 8.68 -29.74 8.32
N GLY A 267 8.19 -28.82 9.14
CA GLY A 267 7.49 -29.12 10.40
C GLY A 267 5.98 -29.33 10.19
N GLN A 268 5.20 -29.31 11.27
CA GLN A 268 3.74 -29.43 11.20
C GLN A 268 3.07 -28.17 10.64
N TYR A 269 3.73 -27.01 10.74
CA TYR A 269 3.20 -25.73 10.27
C TYR A 269 4.18 -25.05 9.32
N ILE A 270 3.66 -24.49 8.23
CA ILE A 270 4.36 -23.57 7.34
C ILE A 270 3.79 -22.17 7.55
N TYR A 271 4.68 -21.20 7.69
CA TYR A 271 4.37 -19.79 7.78
C TYR A 271 4.79 -19.09 6.49
N GLU A 272 3.86 -18.34 5.91
CA GLU A 272 4.11 -17.38 4.82
C GLU A 272 4.27 -16.00 5.44
N PRO A 273 5.51 -15.47 5.58
CA PRO A 273 5.74 -14.13 6.08
C PRO A 273 5.01 -13.09 5.25
N ASP A 274 4.58 -12.00 5.90
CA ASP A 274 4.01 -10.85 5.20
C ASP A 274 4.98 -10.29 4.14
N GLY A 275 4.43 -9.79 3.04
CA GLY A 275 5.24 -9.29 1.93
C GLY A 275 6.22 -8.18 2.35
N ALA A 276 5.90 -7.35 3.34
CA ALA A 276 6.80 -6.31 3.84
C ALA A 276 8.02 -6.91 4.53
N ILE A 277 7.84 -7.98 5.31
CA ILE A 277 8.94 -8.73 5.94
C ILE A 277 9.83 -9.36 4.88
N ILE A 278 9.22 -9.97 3.86
CA ILE A 278 9.97 -10.57 2.75
C ILE A 278 10.78 -9.50 2.03
N ARG A 279 10.17 -8.35 1.70
CA ARG A 279 10.83 -7.25 0.97
C ARG A 279 11.92 -6.57 1.78
N ALA A 280 11.76 -6.46 3.10
CA ALA A 280 12.78 -5.97 4.02
C ALA A 280 13.93 -6.97 4.23
N GLY A 281 13.79 -8.23 3.78
CA GLY A 281 14.78 -9.26 4.03
C GLY A 281 14.85 -9.71 5.49
N LEU A 282 13.74 -9.60 6.23
CA LEU A 282 13.64 -9.86 7.67
C LEU A 282 12.91 -11.18 7.97
N VAL A 283 12.91 -12.12 7.03
CA VAL A 283 12.18 -13.40 7.13
C VAL A 283 12.55 -14.19 8.38
N THR A 284 13.82 -14.17 8.78
CA THR A 284 14.29 -14.93 9.95
C THR A 284 13.79 -14.37 11.28
N ALA A 285 13.23 -13.16 11.32
CA ALA A 285 12.50 -12.66 12.48
C ALA A 285 11.22 -13.48 12.72
N VAL A 286 10.54 -13.92 11.65
CA VAL A 286 9.39 -14.83 11.78
C VAL A 286 9.83 -16.19 12.30
N ALA A 287 10.98 -16.70 11.83
CA ALA A 287 11.54 -17.95 12.33
C ALA A 287 11.82 -17.88 13.84
N ALA A 288 12.43 -16.80 14.30
CA ALA A 288 12.68 -16.58 15.73
C ALA A 288 11.37 -16.47 16.54
N GLU A 289 10.35 -15.77 16.05
CA GLU A 289 9.09 -15.59 16.78
C GLU A 289 8.31 -16.90 16.95
N VAL A 290 8.34 -17.78 15.93
CA VAL A 290 7.56 -19.04 15.95
C VAL A 290 8.36 -20.25 16.43
N ASP A 291 9.55 -20.01 16.99
CA ASP A 291 10.53 -21.04 17.38
C ASP A 291 10.72 -22.07 16.24
N GLY A 292 10.99 -21.53 15.05
CA GLY A 292 11.03 -22.26 13.80
C GLY A 292 12.30 -22.02 13.00
N TRP A 293 12.32 -22.54 11.78
CA TRP A 293 13.46 -22.48 10.89
C TRP A 293 13.02 -22.24 9.43
N LEU A 294 13.98 -21.95 8.56
CA LEU A 294 13.72 -21.78 7.14
C LEU A 294 13.57 -23.14 6.45
N LEU A 295 12.65 -23.25 5.51
CA LEU A 295 12.52 -24.46 4.71
C LEU A 295 13.67 -24.60 3.67
N ASP A 296 14.17 -23.47 3.19
CA ASP A 296 15.33 -23.37 2.28
C ASP A 296 15.95 -21.97 2.45
N PRO A 297 17.28 -21.81 2.42
CA PRO A 297 17.94 -20.53 2.68
C PRO A 297 17.57 -19.43 1.67
N ARG A 298 17.00 -19.79 0.51
CA ARG A 298 16.61 -18.83 -0.55
C ARG A 298 15.11 -18.67 -0.70
N ILE A 299 14.32 -19.29 0.18
CA ILE A 299 12.86 -19.29 0.10
C ILE A 299 12.28 -18.66 1.35
N ALA A 300 11.42 -17.66 1.16
CA ALA A 300 10.71 -17.00 2.24
C ALA A 300 9.51 -17.84 2.75
N TYR A 301 9.78 -19.05 3.22
CA TYR A 301 8.86 -19.86 4.01
C TYR A 301 9.56 -20.28 5.30
N VAL A 302 8.88 -20.06 6.42
CA VAL A 302 9.30 -20.49 7.75
C VAL A 302 8.48 -21.72 8.13
N THR A 303 9.02 -22.63 8.93
CA THR A 303 8.29 -23.79 9.41
C THR A 303 8.58 -24.03 10.89
N SER A 304 7.61 -24.62 11.60
CA SER A 304 7.69 -24.92 13.04
C SER A 304 6.93 -26.21 13.35
N PRO A 305 7.34 -26.98 14.38
CA PRO A 305 6.59 -28.14 14.86
C PRO A 305 5.30 -27.74 15.57
N PHE A 306 5.18 -26.50 16.08
CA PHE A 306 4.03 -26.04 16.84
C PHE A 306 3.36 -24.82 16.18
N LEU A 307 2.07 -24.64 16.47
CA LEU A 307 1.34 -23.46 16.04
C LEU A 307 1.63 -22.31 17.01
N VAL A 308 2.21 -21.24 16.49
CA VAL A 308 2.39 -19.96 17.17
C VAL A 308 1.59 -18.93 16.39
N GLN A 309 0.61 -18.30 17.05
CA GLN A 309 -0.12 -17.19 16.46
C GLN A 309 0.78 -15.97 16.42
N THR A 310 1.07 -15.48 15.23
CA THR A 310 1.91 -14.29 15.01
C THR A 310 1.19 -13.34 14.06
N PRO A 311 1.31 -12.01 14.24
CA PRO A 311 0.87 -11.03 13.25
C PRO A 311 1.74 -11.04 11.97
N LEU A 312 2.97 -11.52 12.04
CA LEU A 312 4.00 -11.40 11.01
C LEU A 312 3.85 -12.34 9.80
N ALA A 313 3.03 -13.39 9.94
CA ALA A 313 2.85 -14.38 8.90
C ALA A 313 1.44 -14.99 8.87
N SER A 314 1.04 -15.51 7.71
CA SER A 314 -0.08 -16.45 7.61
C SER A 314 0.42 -17.87 7.91
N ALA A 315 -0.30 -18.59 8.78
CA ALA A 315 0.05 -19.96 9.15
C ALA A 315 -0.81 -20.99 8.39
N TYR A 316 -0.18 -22.11 8.03
CA TYR A 316 -0.78 -23.24 7.33
C TYR A 316 -0.33 -24.53 8.00
N GLU A 317 -1.27 -25.35 8.44
CA GLU A 317 -0.96 -26.70 8.93
C GLU A 317 -0.72 -27.63 7.75
N VAL A 318 0.39 -28.35 7.77
CA VAL A 318 0.76 -29.34 6.76
C VAL A 318 -0.01 -30.62 7.03
N ILE A 319 -0.83 -31.04 6.06
CA ILE A 319 -1.61 -32.27 6.11
C ILE A 319 -0.85 -33.41 5.45
N GLU A 320 -0.23 -33.15 4.30
CA GLU A 320 0.46 -34.17 3.52
C GLU A 320 1.54 -33.54 2.63
N THR A 321 2.70 -34.19 2.54
CA THR A 321 3.74 -33.88 1.54
C THR A 321 3.48 -34.67 0.27
N LEU A 322 3.36 -33.96 -0.85
CA LEU A 322 2.96 -34.50 -2.15
C LEU A 322 4.12 -34.46 -3.15
N PRO A 323 4.28 -35.49 -4.01
CA PRO A 323 5.14 -35.39 -5.17
C PRO A 323 4.65 -34.27 -6.09
N TYR A 324 5.53 -33.33 -6.45
CA TYR A 324 5.20 -32.29 -7.43
C TYR A 324 5.20 -32.84 -8.86
N ARG A 325 4.19 -33.66 -9.16
CA ARG A 325 3.94 -34.27 -10.48
C ARG A 325 2.45 -34.19 -10.78
N GLU A 326 2.09 -33.72 -11.97
CA GLU A 326 0.69 -33.44 -12.34
C GLU A 326 -0.26 -34.62 -12.08
N LYS A 327 0.14 -35.85 -12.40
CA LYS A 327 -0.67 -37.06 -12.15
C LYS A 327 -0.94 -37.29 -10.66
N ALA A 328 0.07 -37.10 -9.80
CA ALA A 328 -0.06 -37.27 -8.35
C ALA A 328 -0.99 -36.19 -7.77
N LEU A 329 -0.78 -34.93 -8.16
CA LEU A 329 -1.61 -33.81 -7.71
C LEU A 329 -3.08 -33.93 -8.19
N LYS A 330 -3.32 -34.37 -9.42
CA LYS A 330 -4.69 -34.68 -9.93
C LYS A 330 -5.35 -35.79 -9.12
N SER A 331 -4.60 -36.85 -8.80
CA SER A 331 -5.10 -37.93 -7.98
C SER A 331 -5.46 -37.44 -6.58
N TRP A 332 -4.58 -36.64 -5.96
CA TRP A 332 -4.83 -36.04 -4.66
C TRP A 332 -6.08 -35.14 -4.64
N VAL A 333 -6.26 -34.27 -5.65
CA VAL A 333 -7.47 -33.43 -5.80
C VAL A 333 -8.73 -34.29 -5.87
N ARG A 334 -8.71 -35.36 -6.66
CA ARG A 334 -9.86 -36.26 -6.81
C ARG A 334 -10.15 -37.04 -5.54
N THR A 335 -9.13 -37.62 -4.92
CA THR A 335 -9.28 -38.47 -3.72
C THR A 335 -9.80 -37.68 -2.52
N ASN A 336 -9.41 -36.40 -2.40
CA ASN A 336 -9.83 -35.53 -1.30
C ASN A 336 -11.06 -34.66 -1.65
N ASP A 337 -11.76 -34.95 -2.74
CA ASP A 337 -12.96 -34.24 -3.20
C ASP A 337 -12.79 -32.71 -3.21
N ILE A 338 -11.66 -32.21 -3.72
CA ILE A 338 -11.34 -30.77 -3.65
C ILE A 338 -12.07 -30.02 -4.78
N GLY A 339 -12.87 -29.02 -4.39
CA GLY A 339 -13.52 -28.06 -5.30
C GLY A 339 -12.87 -26.68 -5.29
N THR A 340 -12.48 -26.22 -4.10
CA THR A 340 -11.82 -24.92 -3.92
C THR A 340 -10.35 -25.13 -3.61
N LEU A 341 -9.47 -24.78 -4.54
CA LEU A 341 -8.02 -24.98 -4.41
C LEU A 341 -7.27 -23.66 -4.48
N GLU A 342 -6.80 -23.19 -3.33
CA GLU A 342 -5.78 -22.15 -3.28
C GLU A 342 -4.43 -22.76 -3.64
N ILE A 343 -3.65 -22.08 -4.49
CA ILE A 343 -2.30 -22.54 -4.84
C ILE A 343 -1.35 -21.39 -4.54
N LYS A 344 -0.42 -21.63 -3.63
CA LYS A 344 0.67 -20.71 -3.29
C LYS A 344 1.96 -21.21 -3.91
N LYS A 345 2.81 -20.27 -4.30
CA LYS A 345 4.12 -20.61 -4.87
C LYS A 345 5.25 -19.75 -4.37
N ARG A 346 6.43 -20.34 -4.20
CA ARG A 346 7.70 -19.62 -4.00
C ARG A 346 8.87 -20.39 -4.59
N GLY A 347 9.76 -19.69 -5.31
CA GLY A 347 10.99 -20.28 -5.84
C GLY A 347 10.82 -21.36 -6.92
N VAL A 348 9.61 -21.50 -7.47
CA VAL A 348 9.27 -22.43 -8.55
C VAL A 348 8.62 -21.68 -9.71
N ASP A 349 8.94 -22.10 -10.93
CA ASP A 349 8.36 -21.54 -12.16
C ASP A 349 7.08 -22.30 -12.54
N VAL A 350 5.99 -21.92 -11.88
CA VAL A 350 4.65 -22.42 -12.19
C VAL A 350 3.65 -21.28 -12.12
N ASP A 351 2.67 -21.24 -13.01
CA ASP A 351 1.53 -20.33 -12.87
C ASP A 351 0.43 -21.02 -12.03
N PRO A 352 0.03 -20.47 -10.86
CA PRO A 352 -1.01 -21.05 -10.02
C PRO A 352 -2.37 -21.24 -10.72
N ALA A 353 -2.77 -20.33 -11.61
CA ALA A 353 -4.04 -20.43 -12.35
C ALA A 353 -3.97 -21.52 -13.42
N VAL A 354 -2.83 -21.62 -14.14
CA VAL A 354 -2.59 -22.69 -15.11
C VAL A 354 -2.56 -24.05 -14.40
N LEU A 355 -1.84 -24.16 -13.28
CA LEU A 355 -1.80 -25.39 -12.50
C LEU A 355 -3.18 -25.77 -11.98
N ARG A 356 -3.94 -24.82 -11.39
CA ARG A 356 -5.32 -25.08 -10.92
C ARG A 356 -6.21 -25.58 -12.05
N LYS A 357 -6.15 -24.97 -13.24
CA LYS A 357 -6.92 -25.42 -14.41
C LYS A 357 -6.54 -26.85 -14.82
N LYS A 358 -5.26 -27.20 -14.79
CA LYS A 358 -4.80 -28.57 -15.06
C LYS A 358 -5.30 -29.56 -14.02
N LEU A 359 -5.26 -29.20 -12.74
CA LEU A 359 -5.71 -30.08 -11.65
C LEU A 359 -7.23 -30.29 -11.62
N ALA A 360 -8.00 -29.37 -12.21
CA ALA A 360 -9.44 -29.46 -12.42
C ALA A 360 -10.26 -29.83 -11.16
N PRO A 361 -10.14 -29.06 -10.05
CA PRO A 361 -10.93 -29.30 -8.84
C PRO A 361 -12.43 -29.10 -9.10
N LYS A 362 -13.26 -30.00 -8.58
CA LYS A 362 -14.73 -30.04 -8.80
C LYS A 362 -15.54 -30.57 -7.61
N GLY A 363 -14.88 -30.90 -6.50
CA GLY A 363 -15.55 -31.48 -5.34
C GLY A 363 -16.15 -30.46 -4.39
N SER A 364 -16.44 -30.89 -3.16
CA SER A 364 -17.05 -30.06 -2.11
C SER A 364 -16.04 -29.48 -1.10
N ALA A 365 -14.85 -30.07 -1.01
CA ALA A 365 -13.82 -29.69 -0.04
C ALA A 365 -12.97 -28.50 -0.52
N ALA A 366 -12.28 -27.86 0.44
CA ALA A 366 -11.32 -26.79 0.19
C ALA A 366 -9.93 -27.16 0.73
N ALA A 367 -8.88 -26.77 0.01
CA ALA A 367 -7.49 -26.97 0.43
C ALA A 367 -6.58 -25.85 -0.07
N THR A 368 -5.44 -25.68 0.58
CA THR A 368 -4.33 -24.85 0.11
C THR A 368 -3.18 -25.76 -0.31
N LEU A 369 -2.68 -25.62 -1.53
CA LEU A 369 -1.48 -26.29 -2.02
C LEU A 369 -0.31 -25.30 -2.02
N ILE A 370 0.69 -25.52 -1.17
CA ILE A 370 1.93 -24.74 -1.20
C ILE A 370 2.93 -25.46 -2.08
N VAL A 371 3.34 -24.84 -3.19
CA VAL A 371 4.38 -25.36 -4.08
C VAL A 371 5.65 -24.53 -3.89
N THR A 372 6.73 -25.17 -3.50
CA THR A 372 7.99 -24.48 -3.23
C THR A 372 9.19 -25.29 -3.68
N ARG A 373 10.38 -24.68 -3.63
CA ARG A 373 11.64 -25.37 -3.86
C ARG A 373 12.32 -25.65 -2.52
N VAL A 374 12.85 -26.86 -2.36
CA VAL A 374 13.73 -27.23 -1.24
C VAL A 374 15.00 -27.83 -1.85
N GLY A 375 16.13 -27.15 -1.65
CA GLY A 375 17.35 -27.44 -2.40
C GLY A 375 17.12 -27.25 -3.89
N ARG A 376 17.22 -28.35 -4.66
CA ARG A 376 17.01 -28.38 -6.12
C ARG A 376 15.62 -28.85 -6.53
N ASP A 377 14.85 -29.43 -5.60
CA ASP A 377 13.62 -30.12 -5.92
C ASP A 377 12.40 -29.23 -5.67
N ALA A 378 11.44 -29.30 -6.59
CA ALA A 378 10.12 -28.74 -6.35
C ALA A 378 9.30 -29.72 -5.50
N VAL A 379 8.74 -29.21 -4.42
CA VAL A 379 7.95 -29.96 -3.43
C VAL A 379 6.59 -29.30 -3.30
N ALA A 380 5.55 -30.10 -3.05
CA ALA A 380 4.20 -29.62 -2.81
C ALA A 380 3.71 -30.08 -1.43
N TYR A 381 3.04 -29.20 -0.71
CA TYR A 381 2.41 -29.49 0.58
C TYR A 381 0.92 -29.21 0.48
N SER A 382 0.11 -30.22 0.79
CA SER A 382 -1.31 -30.03 1.08
C SER A 382 -1.43 -29.43 2.47
N CYS A 383 -2.06 -28.28 2.57
CA CYS A 383 -2.18 -27.56 3.82
C CYS A 383 -3.61 -27.10 4.10
N ARG A 384 -3.90 -26.93 5.38
CA ARG A 384 -5.08 -26.24 5.89
C ARG A 384 -4.68 -24.85 6.39
N ARG A 385 -5.32 -23.81 5.88
CA ARG A 385 -5.09 -22.43 6.36
C ARG A 385 -5.59 -22.29 7.79
N ILE A 386 -4.76 -21.74 8.67
CA ILE A 386 -5.17 -21.40 10.02
C ILE A 386 -5.80 -20.01 10.01
N THR A 387 -7.05 -19.92 10.48
CA THR A 387 -7.74 -18.65 10.69
C THR A 387 -7.31 -18.09 12.04
N ARG A 388 -6.87 -16.82 12.06
CA ARG A 388 -6.71 -16.10 13.33
C ARG A 388 -8.10 -15.92 13.94
N SER A 389 -8.28 -16.39 15.17
CA SER A 389 -9.52 -16.24 15.95
C SER A 389 -9.74 -14.82 16.41
#